data_AF-A0A2S6U368-F1
#
_entry.id   AF-A0A2S6U368-F1
#
_cell.length_a   1.000
_cell.length_b   1.000
_cell.length_c   1.000
_cell.angle_alpha   90.00
_cell.angle_beta   90.00
_cell.angle_gamma   90.00
#
_symmetry.space_group_name_H-M   'P 1'
#
loop_
_entity.id
_entity.type
_entity.pdbx_description
1 polymer ?
#
loop_
_entity_poly.entity_id
_entity_poly.type
_entity_poly.pdbx_seq_one_letter_code
_entity_poly.pdbx_strand_id
1 'polypeptide(L)' 'MLLRGCAGLRFEDEAEIRILRPGDFIDIPAHRRHRVEWTDASEPTVWLALYYQDGPKPDPS' A
#
# COMPACT_ATOMS: atom_id res chain seq x y z
N MET A 1 -4.73 -2.14 -2.82
CA MET A 1 -6.11 -1.69 -2.57
C MET A 1 -6.68 -2.43 -1.38
N LEU A 2 -7.39 -1.73 -0.48
CA LEU A 2 -8.06 -2.34 0.67
C LEU A 2 -9.48 -2.75 0.26
N LEU A 3 -9.83 -4.02 0.41
CA LEU A 3 -11.12 -4.58 -0.02
C LEU A 3 -12.16 -4.62 1.10
N ARG A 4 -11.72 -4.81 2.36
CA ARG A 4 -12.60 -4.95 3.54
C ARG A 4 -11.84 -4.55 4.81
N GLY A 5 -12.55 -4.07 5.83
CA GLY A 5 -11.98 -3.54 7.06
C GLY A 5 -11.41 -2.13 6.87
N CYS A 6 -10.45 -1.77 7.71
CA CYS A 6 -9.64 -0.57 7.59
C CYS A 6 -8.20 -0.84 8.03
N ALA A 7 -7.28 0.08 7.73
CA ALA A 7 -5.89 -0.02 8.16
C ALA A 7 -5.17 1.33 8.20
N GLY A 8 -4.12 1.38 9.02
CA GLY A 8 -3.14 2.45 9.00
C GLY A 8 -1.84 1.98 8.37
N LEU A 9 -1.39 2.67 7.31
CA LEU A 9 -0.10 2.43 6.66
C LEU A 9 0.85 3.58 6.96
N ARG A 10 2.08 3.28 7.37
CA ARG A 10 3.13 4.29 7.57
C ARG A 10 4.33 3.98 6.68
N PHE A 11 4.77 4.99 5.94
CA PHE A 11 6.06 4.95 5.25
C PHE A 11 7.19 5.30 6.22
N GLU A 12 8.39 4.78 6.00
CA GLU A 12 9.56 5.09 6.85
C GLU A 12 9.94 6.58 6.79
N ASP A 13 9.72 7.21 5.64
CA ASP A 13 10.05 8.61 5.35
C ASP A 13 8.90 9.60 5.67
N GLU A 14 7.76 9.13 6.18
CA GLU A 14 6.62 9.95 6.55
C GLU A 14 6.28 9.79 8.03
N ALA A 15 6.06 10.91 8.74
CA ALA A 15 5.64 10.88 10.12
C ALA A 15 4.17 10.44 10.27
N GLU A 16 3.34 10.79 9.29
CA GLU A 16 1.90 10.56 9.31
C GLU A 16 1.52 9.12 8.94
N ILE A 17 0.46 8.63 9.57
CA ILE A 17 -0.17 7.35 9.21
C ILE A 17 -1.26 7.64 8.18
N ARG A 18 -1.16 7.00 7.02
CA ARG A 18 -2.21 7.05 6.00
C ARG A 18 -3.31 6.06 6.37
N ILE A 19 -4.52 6.57 6.54
CA ILE A 19 -5.70 5.76 6.88
C ILE A 19 -6.37 5.29 5.60
N LEU A 20 -6.60 3.99 5.49
CA LEU A 20 -7.25 3.35 4.35
C LEU A 20 -8.59 2.75 4.76
N ARG A 21 -9.60 3.00 3.93
CA ARG A 21 -10.94 2.42 3.97
C ARG A 21 -11.17 1.52 2.75
N PRO A 22 -12.25 0.71 2.73
CA PRO A 22 -12.54 -0.13 1.58
C PRO A 22 -12.67 0.69 0.30
N GLY A 23 -11.96 0.28 -0.75
CA GLY A 23 -11.84 1.00 -2.02
C GLY A 23 -10.59 1.87 -2.14
N ASP A 24 -9.97 2.26 -1.01
CA ASP A 24 -8.75 3.06 -1.06
C ASP A 24 -7.55 2.24 -1.56
N PHE A 25 -6.66 2.89 -2.29
CA PHE A 25 -5.39 2.32 -2.70
C PHE A 25 -4.27 3.34 -2.59
N ILE A 26 -3.05 2.84 -2.43
CA ILE A 26 -1.83 3.61 -2.46
C ILE A 26 -0.90 2.91 -3.45
N ASP A 27 -0.32 3.69 -4.34
CA ASP A 27 0.81 3.24 -5.14
C ASP A 27 2.09 3.35 -4.30
N ILE A 28 2.84 2.25 -4.24
CA ILE A 28 4.05 2.15 -3.42
C ILE A 28 5.24 2.00 -4.37
N PRO A 29 6.06 3.04 -4.53
CA PRO A 29 7.27 2.96 -5.35
C PRO A 29 8.17 1.80 -4.93
N ALA A 30 8.88 1.23 -5.90
CA ALA A 30 9.86 0.18 -5.63
C ALA A 30 10.85 0.61 -4.54
N HIS A 31 11.20 -0.34 -3.68
CA HIS A 31 12.12 -0.15 -2.55
C HIS A 31 11.66 0.87 -1.49
N ARG A 32 10.43 1.38 -1.56
CA ARG A 32 9.89 2.26 -0.52
C ARG A 32 9.41 1.46 0.68
N ARG A 33 10.15 1.59 1.80
CA ARG A 33 9.84 0.91 3.05
C ARG A 33 8.55 1.45 3.65
N HIS A 34 7.67 0.54 4.00
CA HIS A 34 6.39 0.81 4.62
C HIS A 34 6.03 -0.30 5.58
N ARG A 35 5.12 -0.01 6.51
CA ARG A 35 4.56 -1.00 7.41
C ARG A 35 3.09 -0.72 7.67
N VAL A 36 2.33 -1.78 7.89
CA VAL A 36 0.98 -1.71 8.43
C VAL A 36 1.12 -1.49 9.93
N GLU A 37 0.70 -0.33 10.41
CA GLU A 37 0.72 0.02 11.84
C GLU A 37 -0.37 -0.71 12.61
N TRP A 38 -1.55 -0.80 12.00
CA TRP A 38 -2.72 -1.42 12.58
C TRP A 38 -3.70 -1.83 11.49
N THR A 39 -4.55 -2.79 11.85
CA THR A 39 -5.71 -3.25 11.06
C THR A 39 -6.98 -3.09 11.89
N ASP A 40 -8.14 -3.27 11.25
CA ASP A 40 -9.42 -3.25 11.93
C ASP A 40 -9.47 -4.28 13.07
N ALA A 41 -9.97 -3.88 14.22
CA ALA A 41 -10.08 -4.73 15.41
C ALA A 41 -11.36 -5.57 15.43
N SER A 42 -12.37 -5.18 14.65
CA SER A 42 -13.71 -5.78 14.64
C SER A 42 -13.90 -6.80 13.52
N GLU A 43 -13.15 -6.66 12.42
CA GLU A 43 -13.28 -7.54 11.27
C GLU A 43 -11.95 -7.77 10.53
N PRO A 44 -11.81 -8.87 9.77
CA PRO A 44 -10.63 -9.08 8.93
C PRO A 44 -10.40 -7.96 7.91
N THR A 45 -9.18 -7.41 7.90
CA THR A 45 -8.72 -6.51 6.84
C THR A 45 -8.16 -7.31 5.66
N VAL A 46 -8.79 -7.16 4.49
CA VAL A 46 -8.41 -7.88 3.26
C VAL A 46 -7.80 -6.91 2.26
N TRP A 47 -6.65 -7.27 1.70
CA TRP A 47 -5.91 -6.45 0.74
C TRP A 47 -5.76 -7.17 -0.60
N LEU A 48 -5.82 -6.41 -1.68
CA LEU A 48 -5.31 -6.81 -2.99
C LEU A 48 -4.03 -6.03 -3.29
N ALA A 49 -2.90 -6.73 -3.30
CA ALA A 49 -1.61 -6.17 -3.68
C ALA A 49 -1.28 -6.59 -5.11
N LEU A 50 -0.98 -5.61 -5.96
CA LEU A 50 -0.52 -5.83 -7.33
C LEU A 50 0.93 -5.34 -7.41
N TYR A 51 1.81 -6.22 -7.87
CA TYR A 51 3.20 -5.88 -8.17
C TYR A 51 3.35 -5.82 -9.68
N TYR A 52 3.66 -4.64 -10.19
CA TYR A 52 3.91 -4.41 -11.61
C TYR A 52 5.26 -3.73 -11.77
N GLN A 53 5.92 -3.99 -12.90
CA GLN A 53 7.09 -3.22 -13.30
C GLN A 53 6.63 -1.91 -13.93
N ASP A 54 7.37 -0.84 -13.69
CA ASP A 54 7.28 0.33 -14.55
C ASP A 54 7.63 -0.08 -15.98
N GLY A 55 7.05 0.62 -16.96
CA GLY A 55 7.00 0.26 -18.38
C GLY A 55 8.33 -0.15 -19.04
N PRO A 56 8.29 -0.58 -20.32
CA PRO A 56 9.38 -1.30 -20.96
C PRO A 56 10.74 -0.64 -20.74
N LYS A 57 11.74 -1.46 -20.38
CA LYS A 57 13.14 -1.06 -20.27
C LYS A 57 13.53 -0.30 -21.56
N PRO A 58 14.11 0.91 -21.48
CA PRO A 58 14.50 1.64 -22.68
C PRO A 58 15.42 0.77 -23.53
N ASP A 59 15.16 0.76 -24.84
CA ASP A 59 15.92 0.00 -25.83
C ASP A 59 17.39 0.44 -25.77
N PRO A 60 18.34 -0.47 -25.48
CA PRO A 60 19.76 -0.15 -25.59
C PRO A 60 20.14 -0.06 -27.07
N SER A 61 20.01 1.15 -27.65
CA SER A 61 20.69 1.50 -28.91
C SER A 61 22.21 1.44 -28.75
#